data_AF-A0A353M1X3-F1
#
_entry.id   AF-A0A353M1X3-F1
#
_cell.length_a   1.000
_cell.length_b   1.000
_cell.length_c   1.000
_cell.angle_alpha   90.00
_cell.angle_beta   90.00
_cell.angle_gamma   90.00
#
_symmetry.space_group_name_H-M   'P 1'
#
loop_
_entity.id
_entity.type
_entity.pdbx_description
1 polymer ?
#
loop_
_entity_poly.entity_id
_entity_poly.type
_entity_poly.pdbx_seq_one_letter_code
_entity_poly.pdbx_strand_id
1 'polypeptide(L)'
;MLMSQLYSPTLRETPSEAEVISHQLMLRAGLMRRSAAGTYAFLPLGLRVIRKVEEIIREEMNSIEGQEVLLPIVQPAELWEESGRWQDYGDEMFRLKDRQGRQFCLGPTHEEMITALVRSEVRSYRQLPLRLYQIQNKYRDEMRPRFGMMRGREFIMKDMYSFDRSDEALDESYWAAYHAYERIFQRCGAEAHPVEADSGAIGGDVTHEFMVLADSGEDLVLFCETCGYAANAERAEGVRKPRQEEQSAKALTKVHTPKASTIEQISTFLGVEPENCIKTLLYLADGKPIAVLIRGDHSLNEIKLGKLLGCEVLKLADDETILQITGAPVGFAGPVNLTIPLYADYAIENMVDGVVGANEGDHHLIHANLDRDFTVTLFADLRETQPGDPCPRCPGTLQGARGIEVGQVFKLGTKYSKSMGATFLDENGKESPLIMGCYGIGVGRTVAAVIEKNYDEDGIVWPLAIAPYQVIIVPVSMKDHAQAQAAQKLYKELKAQGVEVVLDDRNERPGVKFKDADLIGFPIRVTIGSKSLDQGEMELVIRRTGERISLPITEILPTIENILKDGEA
;
A
#
# COMPACT_ATOMS: atom_id res chain seq x y z
N MET A 1 1.00 -18.18 29.40
CA MET A 1 -0.45 -17.90 29.43
C MET A 1 -1.21 -19.21 29.56
N LEU A 2 -2.32 -19.26 30.31
CA LEU A 2 -3.21 -20.42 30.31
C LEU A 2 -4.30 -20.22 29.25
N MET A 3 -4.53 -21.20 28.39
CA MET A 3 -5.52 -21.08 27.31
C MET A 3 -6.94 -20.91 27.85
N SER A 4 -7.26 -21.49 29.01
CA SER A 4 -8.55 -21.32 29.69
C SER A 4 -8.83 -19.88 30.14
N GLN A 5 -7.77 -19.08 30.33
CA GLN A 5 -7.85 -17.68 30.76
C GLN A 5 -7.69 -16.70 29.59
N LEU A 6 -7.36 -17.21 28.39
CA LEU A 6 -7.14 -16.38 27.21
C LEU A 6 -8.48 -16.11 26.52
N TYR A 7 -8.82 -14.83 26.36
CA TYR A 7 -9.94 -14.45 25.50
C TYR A 7 -9.54 -14.59 24.03
N SER A 8 -9.73 -15.79 23.48
CA SER A 8 -9.44 -16.14 22.08
C SER A 8 -10.60 -16.92 21.49
N PRO A 9 -11.74 -16.26 21.19
CA PRO A 9 -12.91 -16.93 20.62
C PRO A 9 -12.62 -17.36 19.17
N THR A 10 -12.19 -18.61 18.96
CA THR A 10 -11.97 -19.13 17.61
C THR A 10 -13.31 -19.41 16.91
N LEU A 11 -13.35 -19.25 15.58
CA LEU A 11 -14.53 -19.53 14.75
C LEU A 11 -14.27 -20.70 13.82
N ARG A 12 -15.25 -21.61 13.72
CA ARG A 12 -15.20 -22.74 12.80
C ARG A 12 -15.51 -22.33 11.37
N GLU A 13 -16.45 -21.40 11.21
CA GLU A 13 -16.91 -20.90 9.92
C GLU A 13 -16.32 -19.52 9.66
N THR A 14 -16.00 -19.26 8.40
CA THR A 14 -15.56 -17.94 7.94
C THR A 14 -16.74 -16.98 7.93
N PRO A 15 -16.63 -15.80 8.58
CA PRO A 15 -17.66 -14.77 8.47
C PRO A 15 -17.87 -14.33 7.02
N SER A 16 -19.12 -14.18 6.60
CA SER A 16 -19.49 -13.89 5.20
C SER A 16 -18.95 -12.58 4.65
N GLU A 17 -18.63 -11.63 5.53
CA GLU A 17 -18.07 -10.33 5.19
C GLU A 17 -16.54 -10.36 4.93
N ALA A 18 -15.89 -11.49 5.15
CA ALA A 18 -14.45 -11.61 5.01
C ALA A 18 -14.06 -12.15 3.63
N GLU A 19 -13.60 -11.25 2.76
CA GLU A 19 -13.24 -11.58 1.37
C GLU A 19 -11.83 -12.18 1.25
N VAL A 20 -10.80 -11.50 1.76
CA VAL A 20 -9.40 -11.94 1.65
C VAL A 20 -8.97 -12.83 2.80
N ILE A 21 -7.99 -13.71 2.56
CA ILE A 21 -7.61 -14.79 3.49
C ILE A 21 -7.09 -14.25 4.83
N SER A 22 -6.32 -13.16 4.83
CA SER A 22 -5.85 -12.51 6.06
C SER A 22 -7.03 -12.05 6.92
N HIS A 23 -8.02 -11.39 6.33
CA HIS A 23 -9.22 -10.96 7.05
C HIS A 23 -10.00 -12.16 7.61
N GLN A 24 -10.16 -13.22 6.83
CA GLN A 24 -10.83 -14.45 7.26
C GLN A 24 -10.11 -15.09 8.45
N LEU A 25 -8.78 -15.27 8.35
CA LEU A 25 -7.97 -15.90 9.39
C LEU A 25 -7.87 -15.03 10.65
N MET A 26 -7.72 -13.71 10.54
CA MET A 26 -7.70 -12.82 11.69
C MET A 26 -9.00 -12.86 12.49
N LEU A 27 -10.16 -13.00 11.83
CA LEU A 27 -11.43 -13.22 12.52
C LEU A 27 -11.53 -14.63 13.10
N ARG A 28 -11.22 -15.67 12.31
CA ARG A 28 -11.34 -17.07 12.73
C ARG A 28 -10.41 -17.44 13.88
N ALA A 29 -9.17 -16.95 13.87
CA ALA A 29 -8.18 -17.16 14.93
C ALA A 29 -8.43 -16.30 16.18
N GLY A 30 -9.47 -15.46 16.19
CA GLY A 30 -9.78 -14.63 17.35
C GLY A 30 -8.76 -13.51 17.58
N LEU A 31 -8.16 -12.97 16.52
CA LEU A 31 -7.21 -11.85 16.61
C LEU A 31 -7.92 -10.50 16.67
N MET A 32 -9.06 -10.38 16.00
CA MET A 32 -9.86 -9.16 15.99
C MET A 32 -11.35 -9.44 15.83
N ARG A 33 -12.18 -8.43 16.10
CA ARG A 33 -13.62 -8.43 15.83
C ARG A 33 -14.06 -7.14 15.19
N ARG A 34 -14.98 -7.24 14.24
CA ARG A 34 -15.57 -6.07 13.60
C ARG A 34 -16.47 -5.33 14.58
N SER A 35 -16.26 -4.02 14.72
CA SER A 35 -17.12 -3.12 15.51
C SER A 35 -18.13 -2.39 14.62
N ALA A 36 -17.68 -1.95 13.44
CA ALA A 36 -18.46 -1.33 12.37
C ALA A 36 -17.73 -1.55 11.03
N ALA A 37 -18.23 -1.00 9.92
CA ALA A 37 -17.53 -1.10 8.63
C ALA A 37 -16.16 -0.40 8.69
N GLY A 38 -15.08 -1.14 8.43
CA GLY A 38 -13.71 -0.61 8.47
C GLY A 38 -13.14 -0.33 9.85
N THR A 39 -13.79 -0.75 10.94
CA THR A 39 -13.29 -0.52 12.31
C THR A 39 -13.30 -1.84 13.10
N TYR A 40 -12.17 -2.15 13.73
CA TYR A 40 -11.94 -3.46 14.35
C TYR A 40 -11.42 -3.31 15.79
N ALA A 41 -11.95 -4.13 16.70
CA ALA A 41 -11.38 -4.34 18.01
C ALA A 41 -10.30 -5.42 17.94
N PHE A 42 -9.06 -5.09 18.31
CA PHE A 42 -8.00 -6.07 18.49
C PHE A 42 -8.22 -6.86 19.79
N LEU A 43 -8.26 -8.19 19.66
CA LEU A 43 -8.34 -9.10 20.79
C LEU A 43 -6.92 -9.42 21.32
N PRO A 44 -6.76 -10.06 22.50
CA PRO A 44 -5.46 -10.22 23.14
C PRO A 44 -4.35 -10.80 22.25
N LEU A 45 -4.65 -11.79 21.41
CA LEU A 45 -3.66 -12.36 20.49
C LEU A 45 -3.29 -11.37 19.39
N GLY A 46 -4.26 -10.74 18.73
CA GLY A 46 -4.00 -9.76 17.68
C GLY A 46 -3.24 -8.55 18.20
N LEU A 47 -3.61 -8.03 19.37
CA LEU A 47 -2.91 -6.91 20.01
C LEU A 47 -1.47 -7.26 20.38
N ARG A 48 -1.18 -8.51 20.77
CA ARG A 48 0.20 -8.97 21.00
C ARG A 48 1.04 -8.95 19.72
N VAL A 49 0.48 -9.38 18.60
CA VAL A 49 1.16 -9.32 17.29
C VAL A 49 1.43 -7.87 16.88
N ILE A 50 0.41 -7.00 17.00
CA ILE A 50 0.55 -5.56 16.71
C ILE A 50 1.71 -4.97 17.52
N ARG A 51 1.74 -5.20 18.84
CA ARG A 51 2.80 -4.67 19.72
C ARG A 51 4.21 -5.18 19.37
N LYS A 52 4.33 -6.40 18.86
CA LYS A 52 5.63 -6.94 18.40
C LYS A 52 6.11 -6.22 17.14
N VAL A 53 5.20 -5.96 16.21
CA VAL A 53 5.50 -5.14 15.02
C VAL A 53 5.86 -3.71 15.42
N GLU A 54 5.11 -3.10 16.34
CA GLU A 54 5.43 -1.76 16.86
C GLU A 54 6.82 -1.70 17.51
N GLU A 55 7.22 -2.75 18.24
CA GLU A 55 8.55 -2.79 18.86
C GLU A 55 9.68 -2.93 17.84
N ILE A 56 9.52 -3.77 16.81
CA ILE A 56 10.47 -3.85 15.69
C ILE A 56 10.60 -2.48 15.03
N ILE A 57 9.48 -1.81 14.77
CA ILE A 57 9.47 -0.46 14.19
C ILE A 57 10.21 0.52 15.10
N ARG A 58 9.93 0.52 16.41
CA ARG A 58 10.56 1.42 17.39
C ARG A 58 12.07 1.23 17.44
N GLU A 59 12.55 -0.01 17.50
CA GLU A 59 13.98 -0.32 17.48
C GLU A 59 14.68 0.22 16.21
N GLU A 60 14.10 -0.02 15.04
CA GLU A 60 14.70 0.40 13.77
C GLU A 60 14.61 1.91 13.53
N MET A 61 13.53 2.56 13.98
CA MET A 61 13.42 4.03 13.94
C MET A 61 14.39 4.69 14.91
N ASN A 62 14.58 4.14 16.12
CA ASN A 62 15.56 4.65 17.07
C ASN A 62 17.00 4.45 16.57
N SER A 63 17.27 3.40 15.79
CA SER A 63 18.59 3.14 15.20
C SER A 63 19.04 4.24 14.21
N ILE A 64 18.08 4.97 13.63
CA ILE A 64 18.33 6.12 12.74
C ILE A 64 18.14 7.47 13.43
N GLU A 65 18.31 7.50 14.77
CA GLU A 65 18.16 8.70 15.62
C GLU A 65 16.74 9.29 15.60
N GLY A 66 15.76 8.48 15.20
CA GLY A 66 14.34 8.81 15.29
C GLY A 66 13.89 8.93 16.74
N GLN A 67 13.10 9.96 17.04
CA GLN A 67 12.58 10.23 18.37
C GLN A 67 11.07 10.07 18.39
N GLU A 68 10.57 9.19 19.26
CA GLU A 68 9.14 8.94 19.37
C GLU A 68 8.44 10.09 20.11
N VAL A 69 7.38 10.61 19.49
CA VAL A 69 6.44 11.59 20.01
C VAL A 69 5.02 11.02 19.95
N LEU A 70 4.07 11.67 20.60
CA LEU A 70 2.65 11.31 20.47
C LEU A 70 1.83 12.59 20.29
N LEU A 71 1.34 12.81 19.08
CA LEU A 71 0.57 13.99 18.72
C LEU A 71 -0.94 13.78 18.99
N PRO A 72 -1.75 14.82 19.16
CA PRO A 72 -3.20 14.67 19.25
C PRO A 72 -3.85 14.04 18.00
N ILE A 73 -4.87 13.20 18.20
CA ILE A 73 -5.77 12.72 17.12
C ILE A 73 -6.75 13.80 16.69
N VAL A 74 -7.32 14.51 17.66
CA VAL A 74 -8.25 15.61 17.38
C VAL A 74 -7.41 16.83 17.02
N GLN A 75 -7.48 17.24 15.76
CA GLN A 75 -6.64 18.30 15.22
C GLN A 75 -7.49 19.52 14.86
N PRO A 76 -7.05 20.75 15.21
CA PRO A 76 -7.77 21.98 14.90
C PRO A 76 -7.82 22.20 13.38
N ALA A 77 -9.00 22.61 12.86
CA ALA A 77 -9.19 22.88 11.44
C ALA A 77 -8.24 23.97 10.92
N GLU A 78 -7.91 24.94 11.78
CA GLU A 78 -7.06 26.08 11.45
C GLU A 78 -5.69 25.64 10.89
N LEU A 79 -5.09 24.57 11.44
CA LEU A 79 -3.79 24.08 10.94
C LEU A 79 -3.90 23.45 9.54
N TRP A 80 -5.04 22.83 9.22
CA TRP A 80 -5.32 22.28 7.89
C TRP A 80 -5.72 23.35 6.88
N GLU A 81 -6.32 24.44 7.35
CA GLU A 81 -6.58 25.62 6.53
C GLU A 81 -5.27 26.33 6.15
N GLU A 82 -4.31 26.43 7.09
CA GLU A 82 -2.97 26.97 6.79
C GLU A 82 -2.25 26.19 5.68
N SER A 83 -2.38 24.85 5.65
CA SER A 83 -1.79 24.03 4.60
C SER A 83 -2.60 23.99 3.30
N GLY A 84 -3.83 24.50 3.30
CA GLY A 84 -4.81 24.41 2.21
C GLY A 84 -5.56 23.06 2.16
N ARG A 85 -5.15 22.06 2.94
CA ARG A 85 -5.69 20.69 2.83
C ARG A 85 -7.05 20.50 3.48
N TRP A 86 -7.55 21.46 4.27
CA TRP A 86 -8.87 21.31 4.91
C TRP A 86 -10.01 21.04 3.91
N GLN A 87 -10.00 21.74 2.77
CA GLN A 87 -10.96 21.51 1.68
C GLN A 87 -10.45 20.43 0.72
N ASP A 88 -9.18 20.47 0.34
CA ASP A 88 -8.62 19.61 -0.71
C ASP A 88 -8.61 18.11 -0.35
N TYR A 89 -8.56 17.76 0.94
CA TYR A 89 -8.62 16.36 1.38
C TYR A 89 -9.97 15.69 1.07
N GLY A 90 -11.03 16.48 0.83
CA GLY A 90 -12.33 15.96 0.43
C GLY A 90 -13.08 15.20 1.53
N ASP A 91 -13.91 14.25 1.10
CA ASP A 91 -14.84 13.53 1.98
C ASP A 91 -14.18 12.44 2.84
N GLU A 92 -12.94 12.06 2.55
CA GLU A 92 -12.18 11.09 3.36
C GLU A 92 -11.78 11.66 4.74
N MET A 93 -11.87 12.97 4.95
CA MET A 93 -11.57 13.59 6.23
C MET A 93 -12.79 13.59 7.15
N PHE A 94 -12.68 12.88 8.27
CA PHE A 94 -13.64 13.03 9.36
C PHE A 94 -13.57 14.43 9.95
N ARG A 95 -14.65 15.21 9.81
CA ARG A 95 -14.79 16.55 10.40
C ARG A 95 -15.80 16.52 11.54
N LEU A 96 -15.46 17.19 12.64
CA LEU A 96 -16.31 17.31 13.83
C LEU A 96 -16.32 18.75 14.34
N LYS A 97 -17.32 19.06 15.19
CA LYS A 97 -17.42 20.32 15.91
C LYS A 97 -17.43 20.06 17.40
N ASP A 98 -16.71 20.87 18.17
CA ASP A 98 -16.84 20.85 19.62
C ASP A 98 -18.15 21.52 20.09
N ARG A 99 -18.39 21.49 21.40
CA ARG A 99 -19.58 22.11 22.02
C ARG A 99 -19.65 23.64 21.88
N GLN A 100 -18.57 24.30 21.48
CA GLN A 100 -18.48 25.75 21.23
C GLN A 100 -18.58 26.06 19.73
N GLY A 101 -18.71 25.05 18.87
CA GLY A 101 -18.81 25.19 17.41
C GLY A 101 -17.47 25.28 16.69
N ARG A 102 -16.33 25.12 17.39
CA ARG A 102 -14.99 25.09 16.79
C ARG A 102 -14.82 23.81 15.98
N GLN A 103 -14.14 23.91 14.84
CA GLN A 103 -13.99 22.80 13.89
C GLN A 103 -12.69 22.04 14.14
N PHE A 104 -12.79 20.71 14.05
CA PHE A 104 -11.66 19.80 14.17
C PHE A 104 -11.81 18.67 13.15
N CYS A 105 -10.72 17.96 12.89
CA CYS A 105 -10.77 16.65 12.25
C CYS A 105 -10.21 15.57 13.18
N LEU A 106 -10.53 14.31 12.85
CA LEU A 106 -9.75 13.17 13.32
C LEU A 106 -8.61 12.98 12.32
N GLY A 107 -7.37 13.11 12.78
CA GLY A 107 -6.19 13.13 11.91
C GLY A 107 -6.09 11.90 11.00
N PRO A 108 -6.19 12.05 9.66
CA PRO A 108 -5.86 10.97 8.72
C PRO A 108 -4.34 10.82 8.53
N THR A 109 -3.58 11.85 8.90
CA THR A 109 -2.13 12.01 8.95
C THR A 109 -1.81 13.26 9.79
N HIS A 110 -0.54 13.65 9.94
CA HIS A 110 -0.06 14.64 10.90
C HIS A 110 0.97 15.65 10.36
N GLU A 111 1.10 15.86 9.04
CA GLU A 111 2.07 16.84 8.50
C GLU A 111 1.88 18.25 9.07
N GLU A 112 0.63 18.69 9.23
CA GLU A 112 0.30 20.00 9.79
C GLU A 112 0.62 20.09 11.29
N MET A 113 0.24 19.06 12.04
CA MET A 113 0.44 19.01 13.49
C MET A 113 1.91 19.03 13.85
N ILE A 114 2.73 18.22 13.17
CA ILE A 114 4.17 18.14 13.45
C ILE A 114 4.90 19.39 12.96
N THR A 115 4.50 19.97 11.82
CA THR A 115 5.03 21.26 11.34
C THR A 115 4.73 22.36 12.35
N ALA A 116 3.50 22.41 12.87
CA ALA A 116 3.09 23.39 13.87
C ALA A 116 3.88 23.26 15.19
N LEU A 117 4.21 22.05 15.61
CA LEU A 117 5.06 21.78 16.77
C LEU A 117 6.50 22.23 16.52
N VAL A 118 7.09 21.82 15.40
CA VAL A 118 8.50 22.11 15.11
C VAL A 118 8.72 23.60 14.86
N ARG A 119 7.77 24.28 14.18
CA ARG A 119 7.86 25.73 13.97
C ARG A 119 7.74 26.55 15.25
N SER A 120 7.32 26.01 16.39
CA SER A 120 7.31 26.78 17.65
C SER A 120 8.67 26.76 18.35
N GLU A 121 9.44 25.68 18.18
CA GLU A 121 10.66 25.41 18.96
C GLU A 121 11.97 25.50 18.15
N VAL A 122 11.93 25.22 16.85
CA VAL A 122 13.13 25.20 16.00
C VAL A 122 13.35 26.57 15.36
N ARG A 123 14.54 27.14 15.59
CA ARG A 123 14.91 28.49 15.15
C ARG A 123 16.25 28.57 14.45
N SER A 124 17.11 27.56 14.59
CA SER A 124 18.48 27.58 14.05
C SER A 124 18.83 26.25 13.40
N TYR A 125 19.66 26.33 12.35
CA TYR A 125 20.23 25.17 11.66
C TYR A 125 20.96 24.20 12.61
N ARG A 126 21.44 24.68 13.78
CA ARG A 126 22.12 23.85 14.78
C ARG A 126 21.21 22.83 15.47
N GLN A 127 19.90 22.99 15.34
CA GLN A 127 18.91 22.05 15.86
C GLN A 127 18.53 20.99 14.82
N LEU A 128 19.09 21.04 13.60
CA LEU A 128 18.75 20.17 12.48
C LEU A 128 19.94 19.25 12.13
N PRO A 129 19.68 18.03 11.61
CA PRO A 129 18.37 17.47 11.27
C PRO A 129 17.59 16.98 12.51
N LEU A 130 16.26 16.88 12.37
CA LEU A 130 15.37 16.24 13.34
C LEU A 130 14.56 15.14 12.66
N ARG A 131 14.42 13.99 13.32
CA ARG A 131 13.55 12.89 12.89
C ARG A 131 12.60 12.55 14.02
N LEU A 132 11.33 12.91 13.85
CA LEU A 132 10.29 12.72 14.86
C LEU A 132 9.26 11.73 14.33
N TYR A 133 8.89 10.71 15.10
CA TYR A 133 7.88 9.74 14.67
C TYR A 133 6.88 9.43 15.76
N GLN A 134 5.73 8.87 15.39
CA GLN A 134 4.76 8.34 16.34
C GLN A 134 4.19 7.03 15.82
N ILE A 135 3.65 6.21 16.73
CA ILE A 135 2.82 5.04 16.38
C ILE A 135 1.43 5.30 16.95
N GLN A 136 0.46 5.49 16.07
CA GLN A 136 -0.85 6.01 16.49
C GLN A 136 -1.97 5.60 15.54
N ASN A 137 -3.20 5.54 16.06
CA ASN A 137 -4.41 5.46 15.23
C ASN A 137 -4.49 6.63 14.24
N LYS A 138 -5.07 6.37 13.08
CA LYS A 138 -5.44 7.33 12.04
C LYS A 138 -6.86 7.05 11.61
N TYR A 139 -7.53 8.09 11.12
CA TYR A 139 -8.92 8.02 10.70
C TYR A 139 -9.09 8.53 9.28
N ARG A 140 -9.57 7.67 8.38
CA ARG A 140 -9.95 8.03 7.00
C ARG A 140 -11.35 7.53 6.73
N ASP A 141 -12.28 8.37 6.32
CA ASP A 141 -13.67 7.96 6.04
C ASP A 141 -13.78 7.29 4.67
N GLU A 142 -13.06 6.17 4.53
CA GLU A 142 -13.00 5.38 3.33
C GLU A 142 -14.42 5.03 2.85
N MET A 143 -14.71 5.36 1.60
CA MET A 143 -16.04 5.19 1.01
C MET A 143 -16.45 3.72 1.00
N ARG A 144 -15.49 2.83 0.72
CA ARG A 144 -15.70 1.37 0.66
C ARG A 144 -14.63 0.63 1.46
N PRO A 145 -14.72 0.59 2.80
CA PRO A 145 -13.75 -0.14 3.61
C PRO A 145 -13.90 -1.64 3.33
N ARG A 146 -12.80 -2.29 2.97
CA ARG A 146 -12.75 -3.69 2.54
C ARG A 146 -11.47 -4.37 3.00
N PHE A 147 -11.43 -5.69 2.89
CA PHE A 147 -10.22 -6.49 3.15
C PHE A 147 -9.64 -6.37 4.58
N GLY A 148 -10.51 -6.15 5.58
CA GLY A 148 -10.07 -6.15 6.97
C GLY A 148 -9.16 -4.98 7.30
N MET A 149 -7.95 -5.31 7.76
CA MET A 149 -6.92 -4.32 8.13
C MET A 149 -6.20 -3.70 6.93
N MET A 150 -6.40 -4.22 5.71
CA MET A 150 -5.77 -3.63 4.53
C MET A 150 -6.34 -2.25 4.23
N ARG A 151 -7.67 -2.09 4.33
CA ARG A 151 -8.38 -0.86 4.00
C ARG A 151 -9.53 -0.59 4.96
N GLY A 152 -9.16 -0.11 6.15
CA GLY A 152 -10.07 0.30 7.22
C GLY A 152 -10.29 1.81 7.29
N ARG A 153 -11.23 2.23 8.14
CA ARG A 153 -11.48 3.63 8.48
C ARG A 153 -10.71 4.09 9.71
N GLU A 154 -10.43 3.17 10.62
CA GLU A 154 -9.57 3.36 11.77
C GLU A 154 -8.44 2.32 11.69
N PHE A 155 -7.20 2.78 11.73
CA PHE A 155 -6.03 1.91 11.60
C PHE A 155 -4.81 2.51 12.31
N ILE A 156 -3.88 1.64 12.72
CA ILE A 156 -2.62 2.06 13.35
C ILE A 156 -1.59 2.32 12.27
N MET A 157 -0.97 3.50 12.32
CA MET A 157 0.12 3.89 11.45
C MET A 157 1.31 4.36 12.28
N LYS A 158 2.51 3.95 11.86
CA LYS A 158 3.72 4.68 12.23
C LYS A 158 3.95 5.76 11.18
N ASP A 159 4.03 7.01 11.60
CA ASP A 159 4.34 8.16 10.77
C ASP A 159 5.55 8.90 11.34
N MET A 160 6.59 9.03 10.53
CA MET A 160 7.81 9.79 10.84
C MET A 160 7.89 11.02 9.94
N TYR A 161 8.46 12.09 10.46
CA TYR A 161 8.70 13.34 9.78
C TYR A 161 10.14 13.77 10.03
N SER A 162 10.88 14.04 8.95
CA SER A 162 12.20 14.67 9.05
C SER A 162 12.10 16.16 8.79
N PHE A 163 12.96 16.92 9.46
CA PHE A 163 13.18 18.33 9.24
C PHE A 163 14.67 18.54 9.03
N ASP A 164 15.00 19.02 7.84
CA ASP A 164 16.34 19.06 7.29
C ASP A 164 16.66 20.49 6.83
N ARG A 165 17.95 20.80 6.75
CA ARG A 165 18.45 22.15 6.43
C ARG A 165 18.70 22.39 4.94
N SER A 166 18.83 21.32 4.17
CA SER A 166 19.10 21.33 2.72
C SER A 166 18.50 20.08 2.08
N ASP A 167 18.36 20.06 0.75
CA ASP A 167 17.85 18.89 0.02
C ASP A 167 18.81 17.69 0.17
N GLU A 168 20.12 17.92 0.29
CA GLU A 168 21.09 16.86 0.55
C GLU A 168 20.90 16.23 1.94
N ALA A 169 20.58 17.04 2.96
CA ALA A 169 20.26 16.51 4.28
C ALA A 169 18.93 15.74 4.30
N LEU A 170 17.94 16.18 3.51
CA LEU A 170 16.72 15.42 3.29
C LEU A 170 17.00 14.07 2.62
N ASP A 171 17.92 14.03 1.66
CA ASP A 171 18.32 12.77 1.02
C ASP A 171 18.91 11.77 2.02
N GLU A 172 19.74 12.24 2.97
CA GLU A 172 20.26 11.40 4.05
C GLU A 172 19.13 10.87 4.95
N SER A 173 18.20 11.73 5.38
CA SER A 173 17.03 11.34 6.18
C SER A 173 16.11 10.36 5.43
N TYR A 174 15.94 10.57 4.12
CA TYR A 174 15.16 9.71 3.25
C TYR A 174 15.74 8.30 3.16
N TRP A 175 17.04 8.17 2.83
CA TRP A 175 17.68 6.87 2.70
C TRP A 175 17.84 6.16 4.04
N ALA A 176 18.02 6.90 5.14
CA ALA A 176 17.97 6.32 6.49
C ALA A 176 16.61 5.67 6.77
N ALA A 177 15.50 6.37 6.46
CA ALA A 177 14.15 5.83 6.61
C ALA A 177 13.89 4.63 5.69
N TYR A 178 14.28 4.73 4.42
CA TYR A 178 14.15 3.66 3.43
C TYR A 178 14.83 2.37 3.90
N HIS A 179 16.10 2.43 4.30
CA HIS A 179 16.84 1.24 4.75
C HIS A 179 16.34 0.71 6.09
N ALA A 180 15.83 1.58 6.97
CA ALA A 180 15.16 1.14 8.19
C ALA A 180 13.87 0.36 7.86
N TYR A 181 13.11 0.77 6.84
CA TYR A 181 11.92 0.03 6.40
C TYR A 181 12.26 -1.35 5.85
N GLU A 182 13.32 -1.47 5.04
CA GLU A 182 13.80 -2.77 4.56
C GLU A 182 14.06 -3.72 5.73
N ARG A 183 14.78 -3.24 6.77
CA ARG A 183 15.05 -4.03 7.99
C ARG A 183 13.78 -4.35 8.77
N ILE A 184 12.86 -3.39 8.92
CA ILE A 184 11.58 -3.60 9.62
C ILE A 184 10.79 -4.74 8.95
N PHE A 185 10.59 -4.65 7.63
CA PHE A 185 9.78 -5.63 6.92
C PHE A 185 10.46 -7.00 6.90
N GLN A 186 11.77 -7.05 6.69
CA GLN A 186 12.55 -8.29 6.80
C GLN A 186 12.39 -8.94 8.18
N ARG A 187 12.55 -8.17 9.27
CA ARG A 187 12.40 -8.65 10.64
C ARG A 187 10.97 -9.08 10.98
N CYS A 188 9.97 -8.48 10.36
CA CYS A 188 8.57 -8.90 10.48
C CYS A 188 8.24 -10.16 9.68
N GLY A 189 9.15 -10.63 8.81
CA GLY A 189 8.89 -11.72 7.86
C GLY A 189 7.96 -11.31 6.71
N ALA A 190 7.94 -10.03 6.36
CA ALA A 190 7.26 -9.49 5.18
C ALA A 190 8.29 -9.26 4.06
N GLU A 191 8.15 -10.00 2.96
CA GLU A 191 8.95 -9.77 1.75
C GLU A 191 8.39 -8.53 1.03
N ALA A 192 8.85 -7.35 1.43
CA ALA A 192 8.44 -6.08 0.87
C ALA A 192 9.46 -5.60 -0.17
N HIS A 193 8.98 -5.24 -1.35
CA HIS A 193 9.78 -4.72 -2.45
C HIS A 193 9.56 -3.21 -2.57
N PRO A 194 10.61 -2.39 -2.49
CA PRO A 194 10.51 -0.96 -2.74
C PRO A 194 10.27 -0.70 -4.23
N VAL A 195 9.30 0.15 -4.55
CA VAL A 195 8.90 0.50 -5.93
C VAL A 195 8.76 2.01 -6.07
N GLU A 196 9.16 2.55 -7.22
CA GLU A 196 8.95 3.97 -7.53
C GLU A 196 7.45 4.28 -7.59
N ALA A 197 7.02 5.35 -6.92
CA ALA A 197 5.60 5.69 -6.80
C ALA A 197 5.31 7.15 -7.17
N ASP A 198 4.02 7.49 -7.24
CA ASP A 198 3.58 8.87 -7.35
C ASP A 198 3.51 9.54 -5.98
N SER A 199 3.90 10.81 -5.89
CA SER A 199 3.87 11.56 -4.63
C SER A 199 2.47 12.08 -4.27
N GLY A 200 1.52 12.00 -5.20
CA GLY A 200 0.11 12.32 -5.03
C GLY A 200 -0.14 13.71 -4.44
N ALA A 201 -1.27 13.83 -3.74
CA ALA A 201 -1.67 15.06 -3.05
C ALA A 201 -0.79 15.39 -1.84
N ILE A 202 0.07 14.47 -1.38
CA ILE A 202 1.03 14.72 -0.30
C ILE A 202 2.16 15.64 -0.80
N GLY A 203 2.55 15.53 -2.08
CA GLY A 203 3.55 16.36 -2.75
C GLY A 203 4.99 15.84 -2.60
N GLY A 204 5.87 16.23 -3.52
CA GLY A 204 7.27 15.78 -3.60
C GLY A 204 7.67 15.25 -4.97
N ASP A 205 8.97 15.07 -5.20
CA ASP A 205 9.50 14.62 -6.51
C ASP A 205 9.96 13.14 -6.51
N VAL A 206 10.32 12.61 -5.34
CA VAL A 206 10.84 11.24 -5.17
C VAL A 206 10.11 10.55 -4.03
N THR A 207 9.49 9.41 -4.32
CA THR A 207 8.82 8.55 -3.35
C THR A 207 9.00 7.07 -3.70
N HIS A 208 9.09 6.23 -2.66
CA HIS A 208 9.08 4.78 -2.81
C HIS A 208 7.98 4.20 -1.93
N GLU A 209 7.17 3.33 -2.53
CA GLU A 209 6.22 2.46 -1.83
C GLU A 209 6.90 1.12 -1.54
N PHE A 210 6.60 0.53 -0.39
CA PHE A 210 7.06 -0.80 -0.02
C PHE A 210 5.90 -1.77 -0.19
N MET A 211 6.04 -2.67 -1.16
CA MET A 211 4.98 -3.54 -1.66
C MET A 211 5.23 -5.00 -1.27
N VAL A 212 4.30 -5.61 -0.55
CA VAL A 212 4.28 -7.07 -0.39
C VAL A 212 3.46 -7.65 -1.55
N LEU A 213 4.10 -8.40 -2.45
CA LEU A 213 3.46 -8.88 -3.67
C LEU A 213 2.43 -9.97 -3.37
N ALA A 214 1.12 -9.71 -3.41
CA ALA A 214 0.08 -10.72 -3.18
C ALA A 214 -1.09 -10.51 -4.14
N ASP A 215 -1.75 -11.59 -4.57
CA ASP A 215 -2.89 -11.52 -5.49
C ASP A 215 -4.06 -10.68 -4.95
N SER A 216 -4.18 -10.60 -3.63
CA SER A 216 -5.15 -9.76 -2.91
C SER A 216 -4.78 -8.27 -2.88
N GLY A 217 -3.60 -7.89 -3.38
CA GLY A 217 -3.12 -6.52 -3.49
C GLY A 217 -4.00 -5.64 -4.37
N GLU A 218 -4.14 -4.37 -3.98
CA GLU A 218 -4.92 -3.37 -4.72
C GLU A 218 -4.09 -2.65 -5.80
N ASP A 219 -2.78 -2.65 -5.66
CA ASP A 219 -1.87 -1.94 -6.56
C ASP A 219 -1.30 -2.88 -7.61
N LEU A 220 -1.17 -2.38 -8.84
CA LEU A 220 -0.42 -3.07 -9.90
C LEU A 220 1.03 -2.57 -9.85
N VAL A 221 1.95 -3.47 -9.56
CA VAL A 221 3.39 -3.21 -9.59
C VAL A 221 3.94 -3.74 -10.91
N LEU A 222 4.67 -2.89 -11.62
CA LEU A 222 5.42 -3.26 -12.81
C LEU A 222 6.90 -3.36 -12.48
N PHE A 223 7.53 -4.46 -12.85
CA PHE A 223 8.94 -4.69 -12.54
C PHE A 223 9.70 -5.38 -13.68
N CYS A 224 11.01 -5.17 -13.73
CA CYS A 224 11.91 -5.81 -14.68
C CYS A 224 12.88 -6.74 -13.95
N GLU A 225 12.75 -8.05 -14.16
CA GLU A 225 13.66 -9.05 -13.56
C GLU A 225 15.12 -8.89 -14.00
N THR A 226 15.37 -8.26 -15.14
CA THR A 226 16.73 -8.13 -15.69
C THR A 226 17.54 -7.04 -14.97
N CYS A 227 16.92 -5.92 -14.61
CA CYS A 227 17.64 -4.77 -14.02
C CYS A 227 17.11 -4.31 -12.66
N GLY A 228 16.07 -4.96 -12.13
CA GLY A 228 15.49 -4.63 -10.83
C GLY A 228 14.65 -3.35 -10.78
N TYR A 229 14.37 -2.72 -11.93
CA TYR A 229 13.43 -1.59 -11.99
C TYR A 229 12.05 -2.05 -11.50
N ALA A 230 11.43 -1.31 -10.61
CA ALA A 230 10.07 -1.56 -10.15
C ALA A 230 9.35 -0.25 -9.87
N ALA A 231 8.11 -0.14 -10.32
CA ALA A 231 7.27 1.04 -10.12
C ALA A 231 5.80 0.65 -9.97
N ASN A 232 5.05 1.45 -9.22
CA ASN A 232 3.60 1.42 -9.28
C ASN A 232 3.16 1.75 -10.73
N ALA A 233 2.13 1.07 -11.25
CA ALA A 233 1.63 1.29 -12.61
C ALA A 233 1.25 2.76 -12.87
N GLU A 234 0.81 3.49 -11.85
CA GLU A 234 0.52 4.93 -11.92
C GLU A 234 1.77 5.78 -12.23
N ARG A 235 2.96 5.34 -11.80
CA ARG A 235 4.24 6.02 -11.98
C ARG A 235 5.09 5.44 -13.11
N ALA A 236 4.87 4.18 -13.49
CA ALA A 236 5.73 3.44 -14.38
C ALA A 236 5.91 4.14 -15.74
N GLU A 237 7.16 4.34 -16.16
CA GLU A 237 7.49 5.07 -17.39
C GLU A 237 7.30 4.22 -18.64
N GLY A 238 6.66 4.82 -19.64
CA GLY A 238 6.54 4.26 -20.99
C GLY A 238 7.78 4.57 -21.84
N VAL A 239 8.16 3.61 -22.70
CA VAL A 239 9.30 3.79 -23.61
C VAL A 239 8.83 4.32 -24.97
N ARG A 240 9.35 5.50 -25.35
CA ARG A 240 9.16 6.06 -26.69
C ARG A 240 9.90 5.21 -27.72
N LYS A 241 9.17 4.64 -28.68
CA LYS A 241 9.75 3.93 -29.81
C LYS A 241 10.19 4.92 -30.89
N PRO A 242 11.36 4.72 -31.54
CA PRO A 242 11.76 5.56 -32.67
C PRO A 242 10.68 5.59 -33.75
N ARG A 243 10.44 6.78 -34.33
CA ARG A 243 9.51 6.95 -35.44
C ARG A 243 9.98 6.12 -36.64
N GLN A 244 9.10 5.27 -37.18
CA GLN A 244 9.38 4.51 -38.40
C GLN A 244 9.27 5.42 -39.64
N GLU A 245 10.00 5.07 -40.72
CA GLU A 245 9.92 5.80 -42.00
C GLU A 245 8.52 5.74 -42.62
N GLU A 246 8.20 6.71 -43.47
CA GLU A 246 6.87 6.88 -44.08
C GLU A 246 6.37 5.59 -44.76
N GLN A 247 5.30 5.03 -44.18
CA GLN A 247 4.54 3.95 -44.80
C GLN A 247 3.50 4.54 -45.75
N SER A 248 3.08 3.77 -46.76
CA SER A 248 2.07 4.22 -47.72
C SER A 248 0.73 4.49 -47.01
N ALA A 249 0.32 5.76 -46.95
CA ALA A 249 -0.93 6.19 -46.35
C ALA A 249 -2.08 6.23 -47.39
N LYS A 250 -3.27 5.77 -47.00
CA LYS A 250 -4.48 5.88 -47.82
C LYS A 250 -5.14 7.25 -47.64
N ALA A 251 -6.04 7.61 -48.56
CA ALA A 251 -6.77 8.86 -48.48
C ALA A 251 -7.76 8.85 -47.30
N LEU A 252 -7.76 9.95 -46.53
CA LEU A 252 -8.70 10.17 -45.44
C LEU A 252 -10.15 10.03 -45.94
N THR A 253 -10.93 9.15 -45.30
CA THR A 253 -12.29 8.84 -45.73
C THR A 253 -13.26 8.91 -44.56
N LYS A 254 -14.39 9.60 -44.75
CA LYS A 254 -15.47 9.64 -43.75
C LYS A 254 -16.39 8.42 -43.91
N VAL A 255 -16.71 7.76 -42.81
CA VAL A 255 -17.58 6.59 -42.75
C VAL A 255 -18.70 6.83 -41.75
N HIS A 256 -19.92 6.47 -42.13
CA HIS A 256 -21.08 6.48 -41.25
C HIS A 256 -21.07 5.23 -40.37
N THR A 257 -21.02 5.45 -39.05
CA THR A 257 -20.84 4.44 -37.99
C THR A 257 -21.94 4.62 -36.92
N PRO A 258 -23.20 4.31 -37.25
CA PRO A 258 -24.33 4.63 -36.39
C PRO A 258 -24.25 3.85 -35.06
N LYS A 259 -24.39 4.57 -33.94
CA LYS A 259 -24.36 4.01 -32.58
C LYS A 259 -23.06 3.31 -32.18
N ALA A 260 -21.97 3.52 -32.91
CA ALA A 260 -20.64 3.02 -32.54
C ALA A 260 -19.84 4.17 -31.89
N SER A 261 -19.80 4.17 -30.57
CA SER A 261 -19.24 5.25 -29.73
C SER A 261 -18.07 4.81 -28.84
N THR A 262 -17.86 3.50 -28.70
CA THR A 262 -16.73 2.92 -27.97
C THR A 262 -15.76 2.25 -28.93
N ILE A 263 -14.49 2.11 -28.53
CA ILE A 263 -13.49 1.42 -29.36
C ILE A 263 -13.93 0.00 -29.72
N GLU A 264 -14.51 -0.75 -28.79
CA GLU A 264 -15.04 -2.10 -29.05
C GLU A 264 -16.12 -2.10 -30.14
N GLN A 265 -17.04 -1.13 -30.09
CA GLN A 265 -18.10 -1.00 -31.09
C GLN A 265 -17.53 -0.59 -32.45
N ILE A 266 -16.57 0.34 -32.48
CA ILE A 266 -15.92 0.82 -33.71
C ILE A 266 -15.10 -0.31 -34.35
N SER A 267 -14.31 -1.02 -33.55
CA SER A 267 -13.52 -2.18 -33.97
C SER A 267 -14.39 -3.25 -34.60
N THR A 268 -15.50 -3.60 -33.94
CA THR A 268 -16.47 -4.58 -34.45
C THR A 268 -17.13 -4.10 -35.75
N PHE A 269 -17.53 -2.83 -35.82
CA PHE A 269 -18.25 -2.28 -36.97
C PHE A 269 -17.38 -2.16 -38.22
N LEU A 270 -16.13 -1.71 -38.06
CA LEU A 270 -15.20 -1.47 -39.18
C LEU A 270 -14.31 -2.68 -39.48
N GLY A 271 -14.31 -3.71 -38.63
CA GLY A 271 -13.43 -4.87 -38.77
C GLY A 271 -11.96 -4.51 -38.56
N VAL A 272 -11.67 -3.65 -37.58
CA VAL A 272 -10.32 -3.19 -37.25
C VAL A 272 -9.98 -3.52 -35.80
N GLU A 273 -8.70 -3.78 -35.52
CA GLU A 273 -8.24 -3.98 -34.14
C GLU A 273 -8.23 -2.64 -33.36
N PRO A 274 -8.40 -2.66 -32.02
CA PRO A 274 -8.29 -1.47 -31.17
C PRO A 274 -7.00 -0.67 -31.37
N GLU A 275 -5.89 -1.34 -31.71
CA GLU A 275 -4.60 -0.72 -32.02
C GLU A 275 -4.64 0.22 -33.23
N ASN A 276 -5.60 0.06 -34.14
CA ASN A 276 -5.79 0.93 -35.30
C ASN A 276 -6.62 2.19 -34.98
N CYS A 277 -7.23 2.25 -33.81
CA CYS A 277 -8.10 3.35 -33.40
C CYS A 277 -7.32 4.36 -32.54
N ILE A 278 -7.69 5.63 -32.60
CA ILE A 278 -7.15 6.70 -31.75
C ILE A 278 -8.31 7.26 -30.92
N LYS A 279 -8.23 7.11 -29.60
CA LYS A 279 -9.14 7.76 -28.66
C LYS A 279 -8.77 9.23 -28.58
N THR A 280 -9.76 10.11 -28.72
CA THR A 280 -9.62 11.55 -28.45
C THR A 280 -10.41 11.88 -27.20
N LEU A 281 -9.70 12.18 -26.11
CA LEU A 281 -10.29 12.51 -24.82
C LEU A 281 -10.19 14.01 -24.60
N LEU A 282 -11.28 14.65 -24.17
CA LEU A 282 -11.30 16.09 -23.90
C LEU A 282 -11.26 16.34 -22.41
N TYR A 283 -10.36 17.21 -21.98
CA TYR A 283 -10.16 17.59 -20.58
C TYR A 283 -10.20 19.11 -20.43
N LEU A 284 -10.49 19.55 -19.21
CA LEU A 284 -10.29 20.90 -18.71
C LEU A 284 -9.11 20.88 -17.74
N ALA A 285 -8.00 21.50 -18.13
CA ALA A 285 -6.84 21.74 -17.27
C ALA A 285 -6.89 23.18 -16.76
N ASP A 286 -7.12 23.35 -15.45
CA ASP A 286 -7.38 24.64 -14.81
C ASP A 286 -8.47 25.46 -15.54
N GLY A 287 -9.51 24.77 -16.00
CA GLY A 287 -10.62 25.33 -16.75
C GLY A 287 -10.37 25.58 -18.25
N LYS A 288 -9.17 25.28 -18.77
CA LYS A 288 -8.85 25.43 -20.20
C LYS A 288 -9.02 24.10 -20.94
N PRO A 289 -9.72 24.07 -22.08
CA PRO A 289 -9.93 22.85 -22.84
C PRO A 289 -8.67 22.38 -23.56
N ILE A 290 -8.39 21.09 -23.45
CA ILE A 290 -7.31 20.38 -24.14
C ILE A 290 -7.81 19.02 -24.65
N ALA A 291 -7.21 18.53 -25.73
CA ALA A 291 -7.46 17.19 -26.27
C ALA A 291 -6.26 16.28 -26.03
N VAL A 292 -6.53 15.03 -25.70
CA VAL A 292 -5.50 14.00 -25.50
C VAL A 292 -5.75 12.80 -26.39
N LEU A 293 -4.71 12.39 -27.12
CA LEU A 293 -4.74 11.29 -28.06
C LEU A 293 -3.98 10.09 -27.50
N ILE A 294 -4.66 8.94 -27.41
CA ILE A 294 -4.06 7.65 -27.05
C ILE A 294 -4.55 6.56 -28.02
N ARG A 295 -3.76 5.50 -28.19
CA ARG A 295 -4.15 4.35 -29.03
C ARG A 295 -5.36 3.63 -28.41
N GLY A 296 -6.20 3.00 -29.23
CA GLY A 296 -7.50 2.47 -28.82
C GLY A 296 -7.44 1.34 -27.80
N ASP A 297 -6.35 0.59 -27.75
CA ASP A 297 -6.04 -0.44 -26.76
C ASP A 297 -5.41 0.10 -25.47
N HIS A 298 -4.99 1.36 -25.44
CA HIS A 298 -4.37 2.00 -24.27
C HIS A 298 -5.39 2.75 -23.41
N SER A 299 -5.04 2.94 -22.14
CA SER A 299 -5.75 3.80 -21.18
C SER A 299 -4.91 5.04 -20.87
N LEU A 300 -5.56 6.18 -20.66
CA LEU A 300 -4.88 7.42 -20.28
C LEU A 300 -4.45 7.31 -18.82
N ASN A 301 -3.21 7.72 -18.53
CA ASN A 301 -2.77 7.99 -17.18
C ASN A 301 -2.92 9.51 -16.90
N GLU A 302 -3.96 9.87 -16.14
CA GLU A 302 -4.28 11.27 -15.81
C GLU A 302 -3.20 11.94 -14.95
N ILE A 303 -2.46 11.17 -14.13
CA ILE A 303 -1.36 11.68 -13.30
C ILE A 303 -0.22 12.19 -14.19
N LYS A 304 0.19 11.39 -15.19
CA LYS A 304 1.21 11.79 -16.16
C LYS A 304 0.78 13.05 -16.94
N LEU A 305 -0.49 13.11 -17.33
CA LEU A 305 -1.04 14.28 -18.02
C LEU A 305 -1.03 15.53 -17.13
N GLY A 306 -1.49 15.41 -15.88
CA GLY A 306 -1.50 16.52 -14.92
C GLY A 306 -0.10 17.09 -14.68
N LYS A 307 0.90 16.21 -14.51
CA LYS A 307 2.31 16.60 -14.34
C LYS A 307 2.89 17.26 -15.59
N LEU A 308 2.59 16.74 -16.78
CA LEU A 308 3.03 17.32 -18.04
C LEU A 308 2.51 18.77 -18.19
N LEU A 309 1.25 18.98 -17.83
CA LEU A 309 0.58 20.28 -17.95
C LEU A 309 0.94 21.23 -16.80
N GLY A 310 1.38 20.69 -15.66
CA GLY A 310 1.61 21.46 -14.43
C GLY A 310 0.32 22.09 -13.89
N CYS A 311 -0.83 21.47 -14.13
CA CYS A 311 -2.14 21.99 -13.70
C CYS A 311 -2.50 21.51 -12.29
N GLU A 312 -3.25 22.33 -11.57
CA GLU A 312 -3.76 21.98 -10.24
C GLU A 312 -5.03 21.12 -10.34
N VAL A 313 -5.88 21.43 -11.32
CA VAL A 313 -7.16 20.75 -11.52
C VAL A 313 -7.25 20.21 -12.95
N LEU A 314 -7.32 18.90 -13.08
CA LEU A 314 -7.57 18.20 -14.33
C LEU A 314 -8.94 17.51 -14.24
N LYS A 315 -9.85 17.80 -15.18
CA LYS A 315 -11.19 17.21 -15.22
C LYS A 315 -11.53 16.76 -16.62
N LEU A 316 -12.11 15.56 -16.75
CA LEU A 316 -12.71 15.14 -18.01
C LEU A 316 -13.84 16.13 -18.38
N ALA A 317 -13.89 16.55 -19.64
CA ALA A 317 -14.92 17.45 -20.13
C ALA A 317 -16.30 16.77 -20.08
N ASP A 318 -17.33 17.54 -19.75
CA ASP A 318 -18.72 17.07 -19.80
C ASP A 318 -19.27 17.08 -21.24
N ASP A 319 -20.41 16.43 -21.44
CA ASP A 319 -21.06 16.28 -22.75
C ASP A 319 -21.33 17.63 -23.44
N GLU A 320 -21.66 18.67 -22.66
CA GLU A 320 -21.92 20.01 -23.18
C GLU A 320 -20.63 20.64 -23.71
N THR A 321 -19.55 20.59 -22.94
CA THR A 321 -18.23 21.08 -23.34
C THR A 321 -17.71 20.34 -24.56
N ILE A 322 -17.88 19.01 -24.61
CA ILE A 322 -17.49 18.17 -25.75
C ILE A 322 -18.25 18.60 -27.01
N LEU A 323 -19.57 18.80 -26.92
CA LEU A 323 -20.38 19.24 -28.03
C LEU A 323 -20.00 20.65 -28.51
N GLN A 324 -19.69 21.57 -27.60
CA GLN A 324 -19.25 22.93 -27.94
C GLN A 324 -17.91 22.95 -28.67
N ILE A 325 -16.98 22.08 -28.27
CA ILE A 325 -15.62 22.01 -28.84
C ILE A 325 -15.61 21.26 -30.17
N THR A 326 -16.30 20.12 -30.25
CA THR A 326 -16.22 19.19 -31.38
C THR A 326 -17.36 19.37 -32.38
N GLY A 327 -18.51 19.89 -31.96
CA GLY A 327 -19.75 19.83 -32.73
C GLY A 327 -20.43 18.46 -32.73
N ALA A 328 -19.94 17.50 -31.94
CA ALA A 328 -20.44 16.13 -31.87
C ALA A 328 -20.66 15.64 -30.43
N PRO A 329 -21.54 14.63 -30.24
CA PRO A 329 -21.68 13.99 -28.95
C PRO A 329 -20.45 13.13 -28.60
N VAL A 330 -20.34 12.76 -27.33
CA VAL A 330 -19.31 11.86 -26.80
C VAL A 330 -19.23 10.57 -27.62
N GLY A 331 -18.01 10.11 -27.88
CA GLY A 331 -17.73 8.92 -28.69
C GLY A 331 -17.46 9.21 -30.16
N PHE A 332 -17.62 10.45 -30.63
CA PHE A 332 -17.33 10.85 -32.02
C PHE A 332 -16.31 12.00 -32.12
N ALA A 333 -15.66 12.35 -31.02
CA ALA A 333 -14.56 13.31 -30.99
C ALA A 333 -13.31 12.77 -31.68
N GLY A 334 -12.64 13.59 -32.49
CA GLY A 334 -11.40 13.24 -33.18
C GLY A 334 -10.46 14.43 -33.32
N PRO A 335 -9.18 14.21 -33.66
CA PRO A 335 -8.17 15.26 -33.70
C PRO A 335 -8.26 16.16 -34.94
N VAL A 336 -8.96 15.72 -35.99
CA VAL A 336 -9.04 16.44 -37.26
C VAL A 336 -9.91 17.69 -37.11
N ASN A 337 -9.38 18.85 -37.50
CA ASN A 337 -10.00 20.17 -37.37
C ASN A 337 -10.29 20.65 -35.93
N LEU A 338 -9.72 20.01 -34.91
CA LEU A 338 -9.74 20.57 -33.56
C LEU A 338 -8.78 21.76 -33.44
N THR A 339 -9.22 22.81 -32.76
CA THR A 339 -8.48 24.08 -32.61
C THR A 339 -7.86 24.28 -31.23
N ILE A 340 -8.21 23.42 -30.28
CA ILE A 340 -7.62 23.40 -28.93
C ILE A 340 -6.25 22.70 -28.94
N PRO A 341 -5.40 22.87 -27.92
CA PRO A 341 -4.15 22.14 -27.81
C PRO A 341 -4.35 20.62 -27.81
N LEU A 342 -3.55 19.90 -28.60
CA LEU A 342 -3.59 18.44 -28.74
C LEU A 342 -2.32 17.83 -28.14
N TYR A 343 -2.45 17.02 -27.11
CA TYR A 343 -1.35 16.25 -26.53
C TYR A 343 -1.51 14.79 -26.94
N ALA A 344 -0.44 14.09 -27.27
CA ALA A 344 -0.55 12.70 -27.72
C ALA A 344 0.47 11.79 -27.03
N ASP A 345 0.06 10.56 -26.75
CA ASP A 345 0.96 9.50 -26.32
C ASP A 345 1.96 9.15 -27.43
N TYR A 346 3.17 8.71 -27.06
CA TYR A 346 4.19 8.27 -28.01
C TYR A 346 3.71 7.20 -29.00
N ALA A 347 2.75 6.35 -28.62
CA ALA A 347 2.21 5.32 -29.52
C ALA A 347 1.59 5.92 -30.80
N ILE A 348 1.07 7.15 -30.74
CA ILE A 348 0.43 7.83 -31.88
C ILE A 348 1.43 8.15 -32.99
N GLU A 349 2.72 8.36 -32.67
CA GLU A 349 3.74 8.74 -33.64
C GLU A 349 3.96 7.71 -34.75
N ASN A 350 3.69 6.44 -34.45
CA ASN A 350 3.90 5.31 -35.37
C ASN A 350 2.58 4.76 -35.94
N MET A 351 1.46 5.40 -35.66
CA MET A 351 0.17 4.99 -36.22
C MET A 351 0.05 5.48 -37.65
N VAL A 352 -0.35 4.57 -38.54
CA VAL A 352 -0.63 4.84 -39.95
C VAL A 352 -2.06 4.43 -40.22
N ASP A 353 -2.76 5.24 -41.00
CA ASP A 353 -4.13 4.97 -41.42
C ASP A 353 -5.13 4.79 -40.26
N GLY A 354 -4.97 5.55 -39.18
CA GLY A 354 -5.75 5.43 -37.95
C GLY A 354 -7.25 5.74 -38.12
N VAL A 355 -8.05 5.19 -37.22
CA VAL A 355 -9.49 5.48 -37.09
C VAL A 355 -9.71 6.49 -35.96
N VAL A 356 -10.36 7.61 -36.27
CA VAL A 356 -10.67 8.69 -35.31
C VAL A 356 -12.13 9.10 -35.43
N GLY A 357 -12.68 9.73 -34.39
CA GLY A 357 -13.99 10.38 -34.50
C GLY A 357 -13.99 11.47 -35.58
N ALA A 358 -15.14 11.70 -36.23
CA ALA A 358 -15.23 12.69 -37.30
C ALA A 358 -15.57 14.11 -36.80
N ASN A 359 -15.71 14.31 -35.49
CA ASN A 359 -16.32 15.53 -34.93
C ASN A 359 -17.73 15.77 -35.52
N GLU A 360 -18.43 14.67 -35.84
CA GLU A 360 -19.81 14.63 -36.32
C GLU A 360 -20.49 13.38 -35.77
N GLY A 361 -21.72 13.51 -35.26
CA GLY A 361 -22.46 12.37 -34.71
C GLY A 361 -22.60 11.23 -35.71
N ASP A 362 -22.47 9.99 -35.23
CA ASP A 362 -22.57 8.76 -36.04
C ASP A 362 -21.54 8.67 -37.18
N HIS A 363 -20.42 9.39 -37.12
CA HIS A 363 -19.37 9.33 -38.14
C HIS A 363 -17.96 9.22 -37.55
N HIS A 364 -17.13 8.46 -38.26
CA HIS A 364 -15.69 8.35 -38.01
C HIS A 364 -14.91 8.67 -39.29
N LEU A 365 -13.66 9.07 -39.14
CA LEU A 365 -12.69 9.15 -40.23
C LEU A 365 -11.77 7.94 -40.14
N ILE A 366 -11.61 7.25 -41.27
CA ILE A 366 -10.61 6.19 -41.43
C ILE A 366 -9.45 6.71 -42.25
N HIS A 367 -8.29 6.08 -42.06
CA HIS A 367 -7.05 6.45 -42.74
C HIS A 367 -6.50 7.82 -42.31
N ALA A 368 -6.72 8.23 -41.06
CA ALA A 368 -6.17 9.45 -40.50
C ALA A 368 -4.68 9.29 -40.18
N ASN A 369 -3.88 10.27 -40.58
CA ASN A 369 -2.43 10.26 -40.44
C ASN A 369 -1.92 11.56 -39.83
N LEU A 370 -0.99 11.43 -38.88
CA LEU A 370 -0.26 12.53 -38.27
C LEU A 370 0.44 13.38 -39.34
N ASP A 371 0.57 14.69 -39.08
CA ASP A 371 1.18 15.71 -39.95
C ASP A 371 0.37 16.03 -41.22
N ARG A 372 -0.37 15.06 -41.78
CA ARG A 372 -1.27 15.26 -42.93
C ARG A 372 -2.65 15.75 -42.52
N ASP A 373 -3.31 15.07 -41.59
CA ASP A 373 -4.71 15.30 -41.25
C ASP A 373 -4.90 16.03 -39.90
N PHE A 374 -3.93 15.92 -39.00
CA PHE A 374 -3.90 16.63 -37.72
C PHE A 374 -2.46 16.82 -37.23
N THR A 375 -2.27 17.82 -36.37
CA THR A 375 -0.97 18.13 -35.75
C THR A 375 -1.09 18.07 -34.23
N VAL A 376 -0.04 17.58 -33.57
CA VAL A 376 0.03 17.46 -32.11
C VAL A 376 0.90 18.59 -31.55
N THR A 377 0.44 19.22 -30.47
CA THR A 377 1.17 20.24 -29.72
C THR A 377 2.42 19.68 -29.04
N LEU A 378 2.29 18.54 -28.37
CA LEU A 378 3.39 17.85 -27.72
C LEU A 378 3.13 16.34 -27.60
N PHE A 379 4.15 15.54 -27.89
CA PHE A 379 4.18 14.11 -27.58
C PHE A 379 4.79 13.87 -26.20
N ALA A 380 4.16 13.01 -25.40
CA ALA A 380 4.61 12.65 -24.07
C ALA A 380 4.24 11.20 -23.72
N ASP A 381 4.76 10.70 -22.60
CA ASP A 381 4.28 9.45 -21.99
C ASP A 381 2.96 9.74 -21.30
N LEU A 382 1.84 9.35 -21.91
CA LEU A 382 0.50 9.70 -21.42
C LEU A 382 -0.36 8.49 -21.10
N ARG A 383 0.06 7.28 -21.50
CA ARG A 383 -0.70 6.07 -21.21
C ARG A 383 -0.29 5.41 -19.89
N GLU A 384 -1.17 4.55 -19.41
CA GLU A 384 -0.81 3.54 -18.42
C GLU A 384 0.16 2.53 -19.05
N THR A 385 1.28 2.31 -18.37
CA THR A 385 2.24 1.26 -18.73
C THR A 385 1.66 -0.09 -18.31
N GLN A 386 1.93 -1.15 -19.06
CA GLN A 386 1.32 -2.46 -18.87
C GLN A 386 2.36 -3.59 -18.84
N PRO A 387 2.04 -4.75 -18.25
CA PRO A 387 2.89 -5.94 -18.38
C PRO A 387 3.11 -6.29 -19.86
N GLY A 388 4.34 -6.59 -20.24
CA GLY A 388 4.74 -6.81 -21.63
C GLY A 388 5.34 -5.58 -22.32
N ASP A 389 5.25 -4.39 -21.72
CA ASP A 389 5.91 -3.20 -22.24
C ASP A 389 7.45 -3.26 -22.09
N PRO A 390 8.20 -2.54 -22.95
CA PRO A 390 9.65 -2.44 -22.79
C PRO A 390 10.03 -1.77 -21.47
N CYS A 391 11.08 -2.27 -20.83
CA CYS A 391 11.63 -1.65 -19.63
C CYS A 391 12.26 -0.27 -19.95
N PRO A 392 12.00 0.78 -19.16
CA PRO A 392 12.57 2.10 -19.38
C PRO A 392 14.05 2.23 -18.99
N ARG A 393 14.64 1.17 -18.38
CA ARG A 393 16.03 1.18 -17.88
C ARG A 393 16.95 0.20 -18.62
N CYS A 394 16.40 -0.79 -19.32
CA CYS A 394 17.20 -1.80 -20.00
C CYS A 394 16.42 -2.41 -21.20
N PRO A 395 17.07 -3.23 -22.06
CA PRO A 395 16.40 -3.90 -23.18
C PRO A 395 15.38 -4.99 -22.80
N GLY A 396 15.12 -5.20 -21.51
CA GLY A 396 14.16 -6.18 -21.02
C GLY A 396 12.71 -5.74 -21.15
N THR A 397 11.81 -6.55 -20.60
CA THR A 397 10.37 -6.33 -20.61
C THR A 397 9.84 -6.23 -19.18
N LEU A 398 8.79 -5.43 -18.98
CA LEU A 398 8.11 -5.31 -17.69
C LEU A 398 7.17 -6.50 -17.47
N GLN A 399 7.21 -7.05 -16.26
CA GLN A 399 6.23 -7.98 -15.72
C GLN A 399 5.28 -7.23 -14.78
N GLY A 400 4.14 -7.85 -14.46
CA GLY A 400 3.15 -7.29 -13.55
C GLY A 400 2.84 -8.24 -12.39
N ALA A 401 2.74 -7.69 -11.18
CA ALA A 401 2.23 -8.39 -10.02
C ALA A 401 1.32 -7.47 -9.19
N ARG A 402 0.44 -8.07 -8.39
CA ARG A 402 -0.40 -7.33 -7.44
C ARG A 402 0.37 -7.12 -6.14
N GLY A 403 0.25 -5.93 -5.55
CA GLY A 403 1.00 -5.52 -4.37
C GLY A 403 0.09 -4.97 -3.27
N ILE A 404 0.47 -5.23 -2.02
CA ILE A 404 -0.08 -4.59 -0.83
C ILE A 404 0.94 -3.56 -0.35
N GLU A 405 0.58 -2.27 -0.44
CA GLU A 405 1.40 -1.16 0.04
C GLU A 405 1.45 -1.15 1.59
N VAL A 406 2.55 -1.62 2.18
CA VAL A 406 2.72 -1.71 3.64
C VAL A 406 3.40 -0.48 4.24
N GLY A 407 4.04 0.35 3.43
CA GLY A 407 4.61 1.62 3.83
C GLY A 407 5.11 2.45 2.66
N GLN A 408 5.40 3.72 2.92
CA GLN A 408 5.84 4.66 1.90
C GLN A 408 6.78 5.72 2.50
N VAL A 409 7.72 6.19 1.68
CA VAL A 409 8.72 7.21 2.04
C VAL A 409 8.70 8.36 1.03
N PHE A 410 8.55 9.59 1.51
CA PHE A 410 8.37 10.79 0.68
C PHE A 410 9.41 11.89 0.96
N LYS A 411 9.84 12.58 -0.10
CA LYS A 411 10.50 13.88 0.00
C LYS A 411 9.49 15.01 -0.19
N LEU A 412 9.02 15.62 0.89
CA LEU A 412 7.99 16.68 0.83
C LEU A 412 8.55 18.05 0.40
N GLY A 413 9.86 18.24 0.54
CA GLY A 413 10.51 19.52 0.27
C GLY A 413 9.98 20.60 1.20
N THR A 414 9.51 21.71 0.63
CA THR A 414 9.11 22.90 1.40
C THR A 414 7.61 23.16 1.40
N LYS A 415 6.79 22.18 0.99
CA LYS A 415 5.33 22.36 0.82
C LYS A 415 4.65 22.88 2.09
N TYR A 416 4.78 22.16 3.19
CA TYR A 416 4.14 22.52 4.47
C TYR A 416 4.88 23.65 5.18
N SER A 417 6.20 23.66 5.13
CA SER A 417 7.00 24.68 5.80
C SER A 417 6.79 26.07 5.20
N LYS A 418 6.59 26.18 3.88
CA LYS A 418 6.23 27.47 3.25
C LYS A 418 4.83 27.92 3.59
N SER A 419 3.82 27.05 3.45
CA SER A 419 2.43 27.43 3.70
C SER A 419 2.17 27.77 5.18
N MET A 420 2.82 27.05 6.10
CA MET A 420 2.69 27.24 7.54
C MET A 420 3.80 28.11 8.16
N GLY A 421 4.67 28.73 7.37
CA GLY A 421 5.74 29.61 7.89
C GLY A 421 6.71 28.94 8.87
N ALA A 422 7.07 27.68 8.65
CA ALA A 422 8.02 26.94 9.47
C ALA A 422 9.46 27.17 8.96
N THR A 423 10.16 28.13 9.56
CA THR A 423 11.47 28.61 9.14
C THR A 423 12.56 28.40 10.20
N PHE A 424 13.83 28.46 9.77
CA PHE A 424 15.01 28.48 10.62
C PHE A 424 16.05 29.48 10.09
N LEU A 425 16.95 29.94 10.95
CA LEU A 425 18.13 30.71 10.57
C LEU A 425 19.27 29.78 10.14
N ASP A 426 19.76 29.97 8.91
CA ASP A 426 20.90 29.24 8.36
C ASP A 426 22.25 29.69 8.94
N GLU A 427 23.34 29.11 8.46
CA GLU A 427 24.71 29.42 8.88
C GLU A 427 25.12 30.89 8.64
N ASN A 428 24.43 31.58 7.73
CA ASN A 428 24.64 32.98 7.38
C ASN A 428 23.65 33.92 8.09
N GLY A 429 22.77 33.39 8.93
CA GLY A 429 21.70 34.15 9.58
C GLY A 429 20.54 34.52 8.65
N LYS A 430 20.40 33.86 7.50
CA LYS A 430 19.27 34.03 6.59
C LYS A 430 18.14 33.06 6.99
N GLU A 431 16.93 33.59 7.04
CA GLU A 431 15.73 32.80 7.28
C GLU A 431 15.38 31.95 6.05
N SER A 432 15.25 30.64 6.24
CA SER A 432 14.90 29.67 5.21
C SER A 432 13.83 28.70 5.71
N PRO A 433 12.91 28.23 4.84
CA PRO A 433 11.92 27.23 5.22
C PRO A 433 12.60 25.89 5.54
N LEU A 434 12.04 25.14 6.50
CA LEU A 434 12.47 23.77 6.77
C LEU A 434 12.23 22.88 5.55
N ILE A 435 13.17 22.00 5.23
CA ILE A 435 12.99 20.98 4.19
C ILE A 435 12.52 19.70 4.87
N MET A 436 11.48 19.06 4.35
CA MET A 436 10.76 18.01 5.05
C MET A 436 10.71 16.69 4.27
N GLY A 437 10.73 15.59 5.01
CA GLY A 437 10.35 14.26 4.55
C GLY A 437 9.21 13.69 5.41
N CYS A 438 8.41 12.77 4.87
CA CYS A 438 7.46 12.00 5.66
C CYS A 438 7.48 10.52 5.28
N TYR A 439 7.24 9.67 6.28
CA TYR A 439 7.49 8.23 6.17
C TYR A 439 6.42 7.45 6.94
N GLY A 440 5.52 6.78 6.23
CA GLY A 440 4.39 6.00 6.78
C GLY A 440 4.60 4.48 6.75
N ILE A 441 4.16 3.74 7.78
CA ILE A 441 3.98 2.28 7.78
C ILE A 441 2.61 1.98 8.36
N GLY A 442 1.79 1.22 7.65
CA GLY A 442 0.51 0.72 8.17
C GLY A 442 0.72 -0.48 9.06
N VAL A 443 0.83 -0.32 10.38
CA VAL A 443 1.19 -1.39 11.33
C VAL A 443 0.24 -2.60 11.22
N GLY A 444 -1.06 -2.35 11.27
CA GLY A 444 -2.06 -3.42 11.14
C GLY A 444 -2.13 -4.02 9.73
N ARG A 445 -1.85 -3.20 8.71
CA ARG A 445 -1.76 -3.65 7.32
C ARG A 445 -0.55 -4.57 7.11
N THR A 446 0.60 -4.27 7.73
CA THR A 446 1.78 -5.14 7.74
C THR A 446 1.46 -6.51 8.33
N VAL A 447 0.72 -6.57 9.45
CA VAL A 447 0.29 -7.85 10.03
C VAL A 447 -0.58 -8.64 9.05
N ALA A 448 -1.55 -8.00 8.42
CA ALA A 448 -2.41 -8.66 7.44
C ALA A 448 -1.61 -9.13 6.21
N ALA A 449 -0.64 -8.35 5.72
CA ALA A 449 0.23 -8.70 4.61
C ALA A 449 1.12 -9.91 4.93
N VAL A 450 1.62 -10.02 6.16
CA VAL A 450 2.34 -11.23 6.59
C VAL A 450 1.43 -12.46 6.55
N ILE A 451 0.17 -12.35 6.99
CA ILE A 451 -0.78 -13.47 6.92
C ILE A 451 -1.12 -13.83 5.48
N GLU A 452 -1.29 -12.87 4.56
CA GLU A 452 -1.54 -13.14 3.13
C GLU A 452 -0.43 -13.99 2.48
N LYS A 453 0.78 -13.98 3.06
CA LYS A 453 1.92 -14.78 2.59
C LYS A 453 2.22 -16.02 3.39
N ASN A 454 1.81 -16.05 4.65
CA ASN A 454 2.18 -17.10 5.58
C ASN A 454 0.93 -17.73 6.19
N TYR A 455 0.28 -18.60 5.42
CA TYR A 455 -0.87 -19.39 5.83
C TYR A 455 -0.90 -20.73 5.07
N ASP A 456 -1.71 -21.66 5.56
CA ASP A 456 -2.09 -22.89 4.86
C ASP A 456 -3.56 -23.23 5.11
N GLU A 457 -3.97 -24.46 4.80
CA GLU A 457 -5.35 -24.92 4.97
C GLU A 457 -5.83 -24.96 6.43
N ASP A 458 -4.90 -25.08 7.39
CA ASP A 458 -5.22 -25.22 8.81
C ASP A 458 -5.19 -23.87 9.55
N GLY A 459 -4.42 -22.89 9.08
CA GLY A 459 -4.38 -21.58 9.72
C GLY A 459 -3.22 -20.68 9.36
N ILE A 460 -2.90 -19.79 10.29
CA ILE A 460 -1.81 -18.82 10.16
C ILE A 460 -0.47 -19.52 10.42
N VAL A 461 0.58 -19.12 9.70
CA VAL A 461 1.96 -19.54 9.93
C VAL A 461 2.79 -18.29 10.26
N TRP A 462 2.95 -17.96 11.54
CA TRP A 462 3.65 -16.73 11.91
C TRP A 462 5.16 -16.83 11.69
N PRO A 463 5.82 -15.78 11.19
CA PRO A 463 7.23 -15.55 11.48
C PRO A 463 7.44 -15.45 13.00
N LEU A 464 8.45 -16.14 13.52
CA LEU A 464 8.70 -16.25 14.95
C LEU A 464 8.76 -14.89 15.68
N ALA A 465 9.32 -13.88 15.03
CA ALA A 465 9.50 -12.54 15.57
C ALA A 465 8.16 -11.87 15.98
N ILE A 466 7.09 -12.13 15.23
CA ILE A 466 5.80 -11.48 15.43
C ILE A 466 4.70 -12.40 15.95
N ALA A 467 4.97 -13.71 16.06
CA ALA A 467 4.02 -14.68 16.59
C ALA A 467 3.49 -14.25 17.98
N PRO A 468 2.18 -14.38 18.26
CA PRO A 468 1.60 -13.89 19.52
C PRO A 468 2.18 -14.60 20.75
N TYR A 469 2.52 -15.88 20.61
CA TYR A 469 3.34 -16.65 21.52
C TYR A 469 4.19 -17.61 20.68
N GLN A 470 5.36 -17.98 21.17
CA GLN A 470 6.32 -18.82 20.46
C GLN A 470 5.97 -20.31 20.59
N VAL A 471 5.50 -20.72 21.77
CA VAL A 471 5.25 -22.14 22.09
C VAL A 471 3.83 -22.34 22.62
N ILE A 472 3.16 -23.42 22.20
CA ILE A 472 1.98 -23.95 22.86
C ILE A 472 2.22 -25.38 23.36
N ILE A 473 1.90 -25.63 24.64
CA ILE A 473 1.92 -26.95 25.25
C ILE A 473 0.50 -27.51 25.24
N VAL A 474 0.30 -28.68 24.62
CA VAL A 474 -1.00 -29.34 24.47
C VAL A 474 -0.97 -30.71 25.15
N PRO A 475 -1.36 -30.80 26.44
CA PRO A 475 -1.66 -32.08 27.06
C PRO A 475 -2.95 -32.67 26.44
N VAL A 476 -2.88 -33.93 26.01
CA VAL A 476 -4.00 -34.66 25.41
C VAL A 476 -5.15 -34.77 26.41
N SER A 477 -4.85 -34.98 27.70
CA SER A 477 -5.84 -35.00 28.77
C SER A 477 -5.33 -34.30 30.02
N MET A 478 -6.00 -33.22 30.43
CA MET A 478 -5.76 -32.58 31.72
C MET A 478 -6.29 -33.40 32.91
N LYS A 479 -7.10 -34.44 32.65
CA LYS A 479 -7.58 -35.37 33.70
C LYS A 479 -6.54 -36.42 34.05
N ASP A 480 -5.56 -36.64 33.18
CA ASP A 480 -4.43 -37.51 33.46
C ASP A 480 -3.41 -36.71 34.29
N HIS A 481 -3.18 -37.15 35.53
CA HIS A 481 -2.30 -36.47 36.47
C HIS A 481 -0.84 -36.42 35.98
N ALA A 482 -0.35 -37.46 35.30
CA ALA A 482 1.02 -37.49 34.79
C ALA A 482 1.20 -36.46 33.67
N GLN A 483 0.25 -36.42 32.72
CA GLN A 483 0.27 -35.44 31.63
C GLN A 483 0.14 -34.01 32.17
N ALA A 484 -0.80 -33.75 33.09
CA ALA A 484 -1.00 -32.43 33.68
C ALA A 484 0.23 -31.94 34.45
N GLN A 485 0.87 -32.83 35.22
CA GLN A 485 2.10 -32.50 35.96
C GLN A 485 3.26 -32.20 35.02
N ALA A 486 3.46 -33.02 33.98
CA ALA A 486 4.49 -32.81 32.98
C ALA A 486 4.29 -31.49 32.22
N ALA A 487 3.06 -31.20 31.79
CA ALA A 487 2.70 -29.95 31.11
C ALA A 487 2.95 -28.73 32.00
N GLN A 488 2.55 -28.78 33.27
CA GLN A 488 2.76 -27.68 34.21
C GLN A 488 4.25 -27.46 34.53
N LYS A 489 5.04 -28.54 34.58
CA LYS A 489 6.49 -28.46 34.78
C LYS A 489 7.16 -27.76 33.59
N LEU A 490 6.94 -28.26 32.38
CA LEU A 490 7.49 -27.67 31.15
C LEU A 490 7.04 -26.21 30.97
N TYR A 491 5.77 -25.90 31.26
CA TYR A 491 5.25 -24.53 31.21
C TYR A 491 6.03 -23.59 32.15
N LYS A 492 6.33 -24.03 33.37
CA LYS A 492 7.12 -23.23 34.33
C LYS A 492 8.57 -23.07 33.88
N GLU A 493 9.17 -24.13 33.35
CA GLU A 493 10.56 -24.13 32.86
C GLU A 493 10.73 -23.18 31.68
N LEU A 494 9.90 -23.30 30.64
CA LEU A 494 9.93 -22.39 29.49
C LEU A 494 9.70 -20.94 29.91
N LYS A 495 8.72 -20.69 30.78
CA LYS A 495 8.45 -19.33 31.28
C LYS A 495 9.63 -18.76 32.08
N ALA A 496 10.36 -19.59 32.83
CA ALA A 496 11.54 -19.16 33.58
C ALA A 496 12.70 -18.75 32.66
N GLN A 497 12.75 -19.29 31.43
CA GLN A 497 13.72 -18.90 30.39
C GLN A 497 13.27 -17.70 29.55
N GLY A 498 12.14 -17.07 29.89
CA GLY A 498 11.59 -15.94 29.13
C GLY A 498 10.88 -16.33 27.84
N VAL A 499 10.67 -17.62 27.58
CA VAL A 499 9.93 -18.08 26.39
C VAL A 499 8.46 -17.71 26.53
N GLU A 500 7.91 -17.14 25.45
CA GLU A 500 6.50 -16.80 25.39
C GLU A 500 5.67 -18.07 25.13
N VAL A 501 5.19 -18.69 26.21
CA VAL A 501 4.50 -19.99 26.18
C VAL A 501 3.01 -19.91 26.56
N VAL A 502 2.18 -20.67 25.85
CA VAL A 502 0.79 -20.99 26.19
C VAL A 502 0.69 -22.43 26.67
N LEU A 503 -0.10 -22.69 27.71
CA LEU A 503 -0.50 -24.04 28.09
C LEU A 503 -2.00 -24.21 27.80
N ASP A 504 -2.36 -25.18 26.96
CA ASP A 504 -3.76 -25.53 26.72
C ASP A 504 -4.32 -26.42 27.83
N ASP A 505 -4.66 -25.77 28.94
CA ASP A 505 -5.23 -26.34 30.15
C ASP A 505 -6.75 -26.58 30.07
N ARG A 506 -7.38 -26.34 28.91
CA ARG A 506 -8.83 -26.51 28.74
C ARG A 506 -9.24 -27.98 28.87
N ASN A 507 -10.43 -28.21 29.41
CA ASN A 507 -11.08 -29.53 29.42
C ASN A 507 -11.82 -29.77 28.09
N GLU A 508 -11.07 -29.72 26.99
CA GLU A 508 -11.57 -29.89 25.62
C GLU A 508 -11.00 -31.16 24.96
N ARG A 509 -11.67 -31.62 23.89
CA ARG A 509 -11.20 -32.77 23.11
C ARG A 509 -9.86 -32.43 22.43
N PRO A 510 -8.91 -33.39 22.33
CA PRO A 510 -7.60 -33.13 21.71
C PRO A 510 -7.70 -32.54 20.30
N GLY A 511 -8.60 -33.06 19.47
CA GLY A 511 -8.82 -32.55 18.12
C GLY A 511 -9.29 -31.09 18.05
N VAL A 512 -9.98 -30.58 19.07
CA VAL A 512 -10.34 -29.15 19.17
C VAL A 512 -9.10 -28.34 19.54
N LYS A 513 -8.32 -28.80 20.52
CA LYS A 513 -7.07 -28.15 20.94
C LYS A 513 -6.08 -28.01 19.78
N PHE A 514 -5.87 -29.09 19.03
CA PHE A 514 -4.98 -29.08 17.87
C PHE A 514 -5.45 -28.11 16.79
N LYS A 515 -6.74 -28.15 16.43
CA LYS A 515 -7.30 -27.21 15.44
C LYS A 515 -7.20 -25.75 15.87
N ASP A 516 -7.45 -25.44 17.14
CA ASP A 516 -7.27 -24.07 17.64
C ASP A 516 -5.79 -23.66 17.60
N ALA A 517 -4.87 -24.55 17.97
CA ALA A 517 -3.44 -24.29 17.95
C ALA A 517 -2.93 -24.02 16.52
N ASP A 518 -3.37 -24.82 15.55
CA ASP A 518 -2.98 -24.71 14.15
C ASP A 518 -3.61 -23.48 13.48
N LEU A 519 -4.87 -23.15 13.83
CA LEU A 519 -5.58 -21.96 13.37
C LEU A 519 -4.92 -20.66 13.87
N ILE A 520 -4.56 -20.61 15.15
CA ILE A 520 -3.87 -19.45 15.75
C ILE A 520 -2.44 -19.33 15.23
N GLY A 521 -1.79 -20.45 14.92
CA GLY A 521 -0.51 -20.49 14.25
C GLY A 521 0.71 -20.44 15.18
N PHE A 522 0.62 -21.00 16.39
CA PHE A 522 1.78 -21.04 17.30
C PHE A 522 2.97 -21.74 16.61
N PRO A 523 4.15 -21.11 16.50
CA PRO A 523 5.28 -21.66 15.72
C PRO A 523 5.73 -23.05 16.19
N ILE A 524 5.72 -23.29 17.51
CA ILE A 524 6.12 -24.57 18.10
C ILE A 524 4.97 -25.11 18.96
N ARG A 525 4.59 -26.37 18.73
CA ARG A 525 3.64 -27.09 19.58
C ARG A 525 4.32 -28.27 20.26
N VAL A 526 4.17 -28.39 21.57
CA VAL A 526 4.60 -29.58 22.33
C VAL A 526 3.37 -30.37 22.76
N THR A 527 3.19 -31.56 22.20
CA THR A 527 2.09 -32.46 22.52
C THR A 527 2.52 -33.45 23.61
N ILE A 528 1.70 -33.59 24.66
CA ILE A 528 1.95 -34.52 25.76
C ILE A 528 0.82 -35.55 25.80
N GLY A 529 1.10 -36.73 25.25
CA GLY A 529 0.19 -37.88 25.29
C GLY A 529 0.65 -38.93 26.31
N SER A 530 -0.27 -39.78 26.78
CA SER A 530 0.06 -40.84 27.75
C SER A 530 1.13 -41.79 27.24
N LYS A 531 0.97 -42.30 26.01
CA LYS A 531 1.90 -43.29 25.43
C LYS A 531 3.34 -42.77 25.29
N SER A 532 3.52 -41.53 24.82
CA SER A 532 4.86 -40.94 24.68
C SER A 532 5.45 -40.67 26.05
N LEU A 533 4.63 -40.21 27.00
CA LEU A 533 5.09 -39.90 28.36
C LEU A 533 5.54 -41.17 29.10
N ASP A 534 4.85 -42.31 28.90
CA ASP A 534 5.27 -43.62 29.42
C ASP A 534 6.63 -44.07 28.88
N GLN A 535 7.01 -43.60 27.69
CA GLN A 535 8.31 -43.83 27.06
C GLN A 535 9.37 -42.78 27.46
N GLY A 536 9.01 -41.80 28.28
CA GLY A 536 9.90 -40.70 28.67
C GLY A 536 10.06 -39.63 27.58
N GLU A 537 9.10 -39.51 26.66
CA GLU A 537 9.15 -38.64 25.48
C GLU A 537 7.95 -37.69 25.38
N MET A 538 8.14 -36.61 24.64
CA MET A 538 7.08 -35.69 24.17
C MET A 538 7.25 -35.44 22.68
N GLU A 539 6.15 -35.11 22.00
CA GLU A 539 6.18 -34.79 20.57
C GLU A 539 6.28 -33.27 20.40
N LEU A 540 7.30 -32.82 19.67
CA LEU A 540 7.47 -31.44 19.23
C LEU A 540 7.03 -31.31 17.77
N VAL A 541 6.23 -30.30 17.46
CA VAL A 541 5.73 -30.02 16.12
C VAL A 541 6.12 -28.61 15.71
N ILE A 542 6.72 -28.48 14.52
CA ILE A 542 7.06 -27.18 13.92
C ILE A 542 5.93 -26.78 12.97
N ARG A 543 5.24 -25.67 13.27
CA ARG A 543 4.02 -25.25 12.54
C ARG A 543 4.28 -24.95 11.07
N ARG A 544 5.43 -24.35 10.75
CA ARG A 544 5.80 -23.94 9.39
C ARG A 544 6.04 -25.13 8.45
N THR A 545 6.69 -26.19 8.94
CA THR A 545 7.06 -27.37 8.13
C THR A 545 6.11 -28.55 8.31
N GLY A 546 5.33 -28.57 9.40
CA GLY A 546 4.52 -29.72 9.81
C GLY A 546 5.34 -30.88 10.38
N GLU A 547 6.66 -30.71 10.52
CA GLU A 547 7.56 -31.74 11.05
C GLU A 547 7.18 -32.11 12.49
N ARG A 548 7.19 -33.41 12.78
CA ARG A 548 6.88 -33.97 14.10
C ARG A 548 8.04 -34.80 14.59
N ILE A 549 8.55 -34.46 15.76
CA ILE A 549 9.76 -35.04 16.33
C ILE A 549 9.43 -35.55 17.72
N SER A 550 9.57 -36.86 17.95
CA SER A 550 9.50 -37.43 19.30
C SER A 550 10.86 -37.24 19.96
N LEU A 551 10.90 -36.57 21.11
CA LEU A 551 12.12 -36.26 21.83
C LEU A 551 12.02 -36.70 23.29
N PRO A 552 13.13 -37.15 23.90
CA PRO A 552 13.19 -37.32 25.34
C PRO A 552 12.79 -36.03 26.06
N ILE A 553 12.07 -36.13 27.18
CA ILE A 553 11.59 -34.96 27.94
C ILE A 553 12.72 -33.97 28.27
N THR A 554 13.94 -34.49 28.52
CA THR A 554 15.12 -33.67 28.83
C THR A 554 15.61 -32.82 27.66
N GLU A 555 15.30 -33.19 26.42
CA GLU A 555 15.77 -32.52 25.21
C GLU A 555 14.77 -31.48 24.66
N ILE A 556 13.52 -31.51 25.13
CA ILE A 556 12.46 -30.59 24.67
C ILE A 556 12.85 -29.13 24.88
N LEU A 557 13.22 -28.75 26.10
CA LEU A 557 13.59 -27.36 26.42
C LEU A 557 14.84 -26.91 25.65
N PRO A 558 15.97 -27.65 25.66
CA PRO A 558 17.14 -27.31 24.84
C PRO A 558 16.83 -27.15 23.34
N THR A 559 16.00 -28.03 22.78
CA THR A 559 15.65 -27.96 21.36
C THR A 559 14.82 -26.72 21.05
N ILE A 560 13.84 -26.39 21.90
CA ILE A 560 13.08 -25.14 21.77
C ILE A 560 14.01 -23.94 21.86
N GLU A 561 14.91 -23.88 22.83
CA GLU A 561 15.85 -22.76 22.97
C GLU A 561 16.75 -22.60 21.74
N ASN A 562 17.19 -23.69 21.13
CA ASN A 562 18.01 -23.64 19.91
C ASN A 562 17.20 -23.10 18.73
N ILE A 563 15.98 -23.60 18.51
CA ILE A 563 15.08 -23.10 17.45
C ILE A 563 14.82 -21.59 17.62
N LEU A 564 14.63 -21.12 18.86
CA LEU A 564 14.38 -19.71 19.12
C LEU A 564 15.63 -18.82 18.95
N LYS A 565 16.84 -19.38 19.11
CA LYS A 565 18.12 -18.64 18.97
C LYS A 565 18.58 -18.55 17.52
N ASP A 566 18.44 -19.63 16.76
CA ASP A 566 18.95 -19.69 15.38
C ASP A 566 18.13 -18.77 14.45
N GLY A 567 16.96 -18.32 14.88
CA GLY A 567 15.95 -17.76 13.98
C GLY A 567 15.39 -18.88 13.11
N GLU A 568 14.17 -18.73 12.59
CA GLU A 568 13.67 -19.73 11.64
C GLU A 568 14.59 -19.75 10.41
N ALA A 569 15.36 -20.83 10.26
CA ALA A 569 16.18 -21.12 9.08
C ALA A 569 15.32 -21.53 7.88
#